data_AF-A0A850ZQS4-F1
#
_entry.id   AF-A0A850ZQS4-F1
#
_cell.length_a   1.000
_cell.length_b   1.000
_cell.length_c   1.000
_cell.angle_alpha   90.00
_cell.angle_beta   90.00
_cell.angle_gamma   90.00
#
_symmetry.space_group_name_H-M   'P 1'
#
loop_
_entity.id
_entity.type
_entity.pdbx_description
1 polymer ?
#
loop_
_entity_poly.entity_id
_entity_poly.type
_entity_poly.pdbx_seq_one_letter_code
_entity_poly.pdbx_strand_id
1 'polypeptide(L)'
;GDLESYKKQAFVLKEGVEYRIKISFRVNREIVSGLKYIQHTFRKGVKIDKTEYMVGSYGPRAEEYEFLTPMEEAPKGMLARGSYNIKSKFTDDDKTDHLSWEWNLTIKKDWKD
;
A
#
# COMPACT_ATOMS: atom_id res chain seq x y z
N GLY A 1 0.51 -15.79 -2.83
CA GLY A 1 1.73 -15.96 -2.02
C GLY A 1 1.37 -15.97 -0.55
N ASP A 2 2.32 -16.24 0.34
CA ASP A 2 2.11 -16.17 1.79
C ASP A 2 2.11 -14.71 2.28
N LEU A 3 0.91 -14.17 2.52
CA LEU A 3 0.72 -12.80 2.98
C LEU A 3 1.07 -12.62 4.47
N GLU A 4 1.07 -13.70 5.27
CA GLU A 4 1.34 -13.62 6.71
C GLU A 4 2.82 -13.35 6.97
N SER A 5 3.70 -13.72 6.04
CA SER A 5 5.12 -13.39 6.08
C SER A 5 5.38 -11.87 6.19
N TYR A 6 4.53 -11.04 5.56
CA TYR A 6 4.66 -9.59 5.60
C TYR A 6 4.34 -8.96 6.96
N LYS A 7 3.60 -9.67 7.83
CA LYS A 7 3.40 -9.24 9.22
C LYS A 7 4.63 -9.41 10.08
N LYS A 8 5.57 -10.28 9.68
CA LYS A 8 6.83 -10.55 10.40
C LYS A 8 7.99 -9.72 9.87
N GLN A 9 7.89 -9.23 8.64
CA GLN A 9 8.90 -8.39 8.00
C GLN A 9 8.53 -6.92 8.13
N ALA A 10 9.54 -6.05 8.16
CA ALA A 10 9.37 -4.61 8.14
C ALA A 10 10.19 -4.02 7.00
N PHE A 11 9.52 -3.28 6.11
CA PHE A 11 10.19 -2.51 5.07
C PHE A 11 10.80 -1.26 5.69
N VAL A 12 12.08 -1.01 5.45
CA VAL A 12 12.75 0.20 5.94
C VAL A 12 12.63 1.30 4.90
N LEU A 13 12.15 2.46 5.31
CA LEU A 13 12.07 3.66 4.48
C LEU A 13 12.82 4.81 5.17
N LYS A 14 13.70 5.47 4.42
CA LYS A 14 14.38 6.66 4.93
C LYS A 14 13.38 7.82 5.06
N GLU A 15 13.46 8.57 6.15
CA GLU A 15 12.62 9.74 6.36
C GLU A 15 12.87 10.83 5.30
N GLY A 16 11.81 11.58 4.95
CA GLY A 16 11.90 12.72 4.03
C GLY A 16 12.25 12.38 2.58
N VAL A 17 12.30 11.09 2.20
CA VAL A 17 12.47 10.70 0.80
C VAL A 17 11.15 10.73 0.08
N GLU A 18 11.20 11.09 -1.19
CA GLU A 18 10.07 10.94 -2.09
C GLU A 18 9.97 9.50 -2.57
N TYR A 19 8.77 8.95 -2.62
CA TYR A 19 8.51 7.62 -3.14
C TYR A 19 7.18 7.56 -3.90
N ARG A 20 7.02 6.49 -4.67
CA ARG A 20 5.77 6.09 -5.32
C ARG A 20 5.55 4.62 -5.11
N ILE A 21 4.31 4.20 -5.02
CA ILE A 21 3.93 2.79 -4.97
C ILE A 21 3.56 2.38 -6.39
N LYS A 22 4.25 1.36 -6.90
CA LYS A 22 3.86 0.66 -8.14
C LYS A 22 3.01 -0.55 -7.78
N ILE A 23 1.78 -0.57 -8.27
CA ILE A 23 0.85 -1.68 -8.14
C ILE A 23 0.83 -2.42 -9.47
N SER A 24 1.14 -3.72 -9.43
CA SER A 24 1.07 -4.60 -10.61
C SER A 24 -0.03 -5.65 -10.37
N PHE A 25 -0.97 -5.78 -11.31
CA PHE A 25 -2.13 -6.66 -11.15
C PHE A 25 -2.65 -7.21 -12.47
N ARG A 26 -3.34 -8.35 -12.43
CA ARG A 26 -3.95 -8.97 -13.62
C ARG A 26 -5.45 -9.14 -13.44
N VAL A 27 -6.21 -8.75 -14.47
CA VAL A 27 -7.66 -9.01 -14.55
C VAL A 27 -7.87 -10.21 -15.47
N ASN A 28 -8.57 -11.23 -14.98
CA ASN A 28 -8.67 -12.52 -15.66
C ASN A 28 -9.99 -12.76 -16.40
N ARG A 29 -11.12 -12.44 -15.78
CA ARG A 29 -12.45 -12.88 -16.24
C ARG A 29 -13.32 -11.72 -16.69
N GLU A 30 -13.77 -10.93 -15.75
CA GLU A 30 -14.72 -9.83 -15.99
C GLU A 30 -14.06 -8.47 -15.76
N ILE A 31 -14.70 -7.43 -16.28
CA ILE A 31 -14.26 -6.05 -16.06
C ILE A 31 -14.37 -5.73 -14.57
N VAL A 32 -13.30 -5.19 -14.00
CA VAL A 32 -13.31 -4.64 -12.64
C VAL A 32 -13.55 -3.13 -12.76
N SER A 33 -14.68 -2.65 -12.23
CA SER A 33 -15.08 -1.25 -12.34
C SER A 33 -14.74 -0.45 -11.08
N GLY A 34 -14.03 0.66 -11.24
CA GLY A 34 -13.69 1.54 -10.11
C GLY A 34 -12.80 0.86 -9.06
N LEU A 35 -11.79 0.10 -9.51
CA LEU A 35 -10.77 -0.48 -8.65
C LEU A 35 -10.11 0.62 -7.80
N LYS A 36 -10.01 0.39 -6.50
CA LYS A 36 -9.46 1.29 -5.49
C LYS A 36 -8.48 0.54 -4.61
N TYR A 37 -7.37 1.22 -4.29
CA TYR A 37 -6.43 0.81 -3.27
C TYR A 37 -6.67 1.66 -2.01
N ILE A 38 -6.95 0.99 -0.88
CA ILE A 38 -7.16 1.62 0.42
C ILE A 38 -6.01 1.25 1.33
N GLN A 39 -5.39 2.26 1.92
CA GLN A 39 -4.30 2.12 2.88
C GLN A 39 -4.70 2.73 4.22
N HIS A 40 -4.61 1.94 5.28
CA HIS A 40 -4.75 2.41 6.65
C HIS A 40 -3.41 2.30 7.38
N THR A 41 -2.92 3.42 7.89
CA THR A 41 -1.65 3.47 8.61
C THR A 41 -1.92 3.55 10.11
N PHE A 42 -1.32 2.63 10.85
CA PHE A 42 -1.42 2.53 12.29
C PHE A 42 -0.05 2.73 12.93
N ARG A 43 -0.05 3.35 14.11
CA ARG A 43 1.13 3.48 14.95
C ARG A 43 0.77 3.16 16.39
N LYS A 44 1.49 2.21 16.98
CA LYS A 44 1.20 1.69 18.34
C LYS A 44 -0.27 1.29 18.52
N GLY A 45 -0.86 0.66 17.50
CA GLY A 45 -2.26 0.22 17.50
C GLY A 45 -3.30 1.31 17.20
N VAL A 46 -2.92 2.59 17.14
CA VAL A 46 -3.82 3.70 16.83
C VAL A 46 -3.77 4.02 15.34
N LYS A 47 -4.93 4.15 14.68
CA LYS A 47 -5.01 4.59 13.29
C LYS A 47 -4.64 6.07 13.22
N ILE A 48 -3.62 6.40 12.43
CA ILE A 48 -3.12 7.77 12.29
C ILE A 48 -3.41 8.36 10.90
N ASP A 49 -3.65 7.52 9.90
CA ASP A 49 -3.90 7.97 8.54
C ASP A 49 -4.78 6.97 7.76
N LYS A 50 -5.46 7.50 6.73
CA LYS A 50 -6.22 6.75 5.73
C LYS A 50 -5.99 7.39 4.37
N THR A 51 -5.46 6.62 3.44
CA THR A 51 -5.26 7.04 2.04
C THR A 51 -6.10 6.15 1.13
N GLU A 52 -6.76 6.74 0.15
CA GLU A 52 -7.48 6.01 -0.89
C GLU A 52 -7.00 6.46 -2.27
N TYR A 53 -6.70 5.48 -3.12
CA TYR A 53 -6.23 5.69 -4.47
C TYR A 53 -7.23 5.07 -5.45
N MET A 54 -7.89 5.90 -6.25
CA MET A 54 -8.65 5.43 -7.40
C MET A 54 -7.68 4.92 -8.45
N VAL A 55 -7.73 3.61 -8.72
CA VAL A 55 -6.88 2.95 -9.71
C VAL A 55 -7.55 3.03 -11.08
N GLY A 56 -8.87 2.83 -11.15
CA GLY A 56 -9.67 2.94 -12.38
C GLY A 56 -10.43 1.66 -12.75
N SER A 57 -10.91 1.57 -13.99
CA SER A 57 -11.66 0.40 -14.49
C SER A 57 -10.82 -0.37 -15.52
N TYR A 58 -10.77 -1.69 -15.37
CA TYR A 58 -9.85 -2.55 -16.13
C TYR A 58 -10.55 -3.80 -16.64
N GLY A 59 -10.37 -4.09 -17.93
CA GLY A 59 -10.86 -5.31 -18.57
C GLY A 59 -9.87 -6.48 -18.48
N PRO A 60 -10.31 -7.71 -18.75
CA PRO A 60 -9.45 -8.89 -18.72
C PRO A 60 -8.37 -8.82 -19.79
N ARG A 61 -7.13 -9.17 -19.43
CA ARG A 61 -6.03 -9.34 -20.39
C ARG A 61 -4.93 -10.27 -19.84
N ALA A 62 -4.09 -10.77 -20.73
CA ALA A 62 -2.98 -11.66 -20.35
C ALA A 62 -1.85 -10.92 -19.63
N GLU A 63 -1.53 -9.69 -20.04
CA GLU A 63 -0.46 -8.88 -19.45
C GLU A 63 -0.89 -8.18 -18.15
N GLU A 64 0.05 -7.94 -17.25
CA GLU A 64 -0.22 -7.17 -16.03
C GLU A 64 -0.46 -5.69 -16.33
N TYR A 65 -1.42 -5.09 -15.62
CA TYR A 65 -1.57 -3.65 -15.51
C TYR A 65 -0.61 -3.09 -14.48
N GLU A 66 -0.12 -1.89 -14.74
CA GLU A 66 0.67 -1.13 -13.79
C GLU A 66 -0.06 0.17 -13.44
N PHE A 67 -0.11 0.48 -12.15
CA PHE A 67 -0.56 1.76 -11.64
C PHE A 67 0.51 2.34 -10.72
N LEU A 68 0.80 3.62 -10.89
CA LEU A 68 1.70 4.38 -10.02
C LEU A 68 0.87 5.36 -9.20
N THR A 69 1.06 5.35 -7.88
CA THR A 69 0.51 6.41 -7.04
C THR A 69 1.16 7.76 -7.38
N PRO A 70 0.50 8.88 -7.03
CA PRO A 70 1.18 10.16 -6.88
C PRO A 70 2.45 10.05 -6.03
N MET A 71 3.34 11.02 -6.21
CA MET A 71 4.55 11.14 -5.40
C MET A 71 4.18 11.51 -3.96
N GLU A 72 4.70 10.74 -3.02
CA GLU A 72 4.54 10.97 -1.58
C GLU A 72 5.92 11.24 -0.94
N GLU A 73 5.96 12.03 0.13
CA GLU A 73 7.16 12.22 0.96
C GLU A 73 7.01 11.42 2.26
N ALA A 74 8.01 10.61 2.60
CA ALA A 74 8.06 9.89 3.87
C ALA A 74 8.09 10.88 5.05
N PRO A 75 7.32 10.65 6.13
CA PRO A 75 7.29 11.59 7.25
C PRO A 75 8.67 11.68 7.91
N LYS A 76 9.02 12.88 8.39
CA LYS A 76 10.37 13.18 8.92
C LYS A 76 10.39 13.74 10.32
N GLY A 77 11.53 13.57 10.98
CA GLY A 77 11.79 14.05 12.33
C GLY A 77 11.72 12.94 13.37
N MET A 78 12.31 13.21 14.54
CA MET A 78 12.45 12.23 15.62
C MET A 78 11.12 11.61 16.05
N LEU A 79 10.03 12.39 16.02
CA LEU A 79 8.69 11.90 16.33
C LEU A 79 8.10 11.03 15.23
N ALA A 80 8.49 11.14 13.97
CA ALA A 80 7.99 10.31 12.86
C ALA A 80 8.76 9.00 12.70
N ARG A 81 10.00 8.91 13.18
CA ARG A 81 10.77 7.66 13.08
C ARG A 81 10.13 6.54 13.91
N GLY A 82 10.27 5.30 13.45
CA GLY A 82 9.78 4.09 14.12
C GLY A 82 8.84 3.25 13.26
N SER A 83 8.19 2.28 13.90
CA SER A 83 7.39 1.26 13.22
C SER A 83 5.92 1.66 13.07
N TYR A 84 5.41 1.36 11.89
CA TYR A 84 4.05 1.56 11.45
C TYR A 84 3.51 0.21 10.98
N ASN A 85 2.26 -0.07 11.33
CA ASN A 85 1.53 -1.21 10.80
C ASN A 85 0.55 -0.68 9.74
N ILE A 86 0.62 -1.24 8.54
CA ILE A 86 -0.18 -0.80 7.41
C ILE A 86 -1.13 -1.92 7.05
N LYS A 87 -2.41 -1.57 6.94
CA LYS A 87 -3.45 -2.47 6.42
C LYS A 87 -3.86 -1.97 5.04
N SER A 88 -3.70 -2.85 4.07
CA SER A 88 -3.88 -2.56 2.66
C SER A 88 -5.03 -3.39 2.12
N LYS A 89 -5.87 -2.79 1.27
CA LYS A 89 -7.02 -3.44 0.66
C LYS A 89 -7.21 -2.99 -0.78
N PHE A 90 -7.50 -3.94 -1.68
CA PHE A 90 -8.09 -3.67 -2.98
C PHE A 90 -9.59 -3.94 -2.94
N THR A 91 -10.36 -2.98 -3.42
CA THR A 91 -11.82 -3.07 -3.55
C THR A 91 -12.27 -2.40 -4.83
N ASP A 92 -13.51 -2.60 -5.23
CA ASP A 92 -14.12 -1.94 -6.39
C ASP A 92 -15.45 -1.27 -6.00
N ASP A 93 -16.17 -0.76 -6.99
CA ASP A 93 -17.49 -0.13 -6.78
C ASP A 93 -18.55 -1.13 -6.29
N ASP A 94 -18.39 -2.42 -6.59
CA ASP A 94 -19.22 -3.52 -6.09
C ASP A 94 -18.89 -3.93 -4.64
N LYS A 95 -17.88 -3.28 -4.03
CA LYS A 95 -17.36 -3.55 -2.68
C LYS A 95 -16.76 -4.95 -2.52
N THR A 96 -16.34 -5.56 -3.62
CA THR A 96 -15.64 -6.85 -3.62
C THR A 96 -14.31 -6.70 -2.89
N ASP A 97 -14.02 -7.59 -1.94
CA ASP A 97 -12.68 -7.66 -1.33
C ASP A 97 -11.76 -8.51 -2.21
N HIS A 98 -11.05 -7.86 -3.13
CA HIS A 98 -10.14 -8.55 -4.05
C HIS A 98 -8.91 -9.10 -3.33
N LEU A 99 -8.37 -8.30 -2.40
CA LEU A 99 -7.22 -8.67 -1.59
C LEU A 99 -7.11 -7.72 -0.40
N SER A 100 -6.91 -8.29 0.79
CA SER A 100 -6.59 -7.54 1.99
C SER A 100 -5.36 -8.16 2.66
N TRP A 101 -4.39 -7.33 3.06
CA TRP A 101 -3.19 -7.78 3.74
C TRP A 101 -2.66 -6.73 4.70
N GLU A 102 -1.78 -7.17 5.59
CA GLU A 102 -1.11 -6.31 6.57
C GLU A 102 0.40 -6.46 6.41
N TRP A 103 1.11 -5.34 6.58
CA TRP A 103 2.57 -5.29 6.46
C TRP A 103 3.11 -4.19 7.36
N ASN A 104 4.42 -4.23 7.64
CA ASN A 104 5.04 -3.24 8.51
C ASN A 104 6.02 -2.35 7.74
N LEU A 105 6.03 -1.08 8.09
CA LEU A 105 6.95 -0.07 7.59
C LEU A 105 7.71 0.53 8.76
N THR A 106 9.02 0.68 8.64
CA THR A 106 9.86 1.34 9.64
C THR A 106 10.52 2.56 9.02
N ILE A 107 10.18 3.73 9.52
CA ILE A 107 10.81 4.99 9.13
C ILE A 107 12.10 5.16 9.93
N LYS A 108 13.23 5.27 9.23
CA LYS A 108 14.57 5.48 9.81
C LYS A 108 15.22 6.76 9.29
N LYS A 109 16.30 7.19 9.94
CA LYS A 109 17.05 8.37 9.52
C LYS A 109 17.82 8.10 8.23
N ASP A 110 18.40 6.91 8.11
CA ASP A 110 19.07 6.42 6.90
C ASP A 110 18.66 4.98 6.55
N TRP A 111 18.87 4.60 5.29
CA TRP A 111 18.50 3.28 4.76
C TRP A 111 19.24 2.10 5.40
N LYS A 112 20.43 2.37 5.95
CA LYS A 112 21.34 1.38 6.53
C LYS A 112 21.22 1.27 8.05
N ASP A 113 20.40 2.12 8.67
CA ASP A 113 20.12 2.06 10.11
C ASP A 113 19.24 0.85 10.44
#